data_AF-C4G853-F1
#
_entry.id   AF-C4G853-F1
#
_cell.length_a   1.000
_cell.length_b   1.000
_cell.length_c   1.000
_cell.angle_alpha   90.00
_cell.angle_beta   90.00
_cell.angle_gamma   90.00
#
_symmetry.space_group_name_H-M   'P 1'
#
loop_
_entity.id
_entity.type
_entity.pdbx_description
1 polymer ?
#
loop_
_entity_poly.entity_id
_entity_poly.type
_entity_poly.pdbx_seq_one_letter_code
_entity_poly.pdbx_strand_id
1 'polypeptide(L)' 'MIIREEDRKYITNNIPEAVNFINRDNLDMTLRVIYKFIDRKGFVGPDYEDYNEIGRRVQRIYDHIYEDNVLDAEE' A
#
# COMPACT_ATOMS: atom_id res chain seq x y z
N MET A 1 12.66 6.27 -0.47
CA MET A 1 11.66 5.46 -1.21
C MET A 1 10.87 6.32 -2.18
N ILE A 2 10.52 5.77 -3.34
CA ILE A 2 9.73 6.37 -4.40
C ILE A 2 8.25 6.04 -4.18
N ILE A 3 7.40 7.06 -4.10
CA ILE A 3 5.94 6.91 -4.03
C ILE A 3 5.32 7.98 -4.90
N ARG A 4 4.41 7.59 -5.78
CA ARG A 4 3.65 8.52 -6.63
C ARG A 4 2.81 9.46 -5.77
N GLU A 5 2.66 10.71 -6.19
CA GLU A 5 1.95 11.72 -5.39
C GLU A 5 0.50 11.32 -5.07
N GLU A 6 -0.20 10.72 -6.05
CA GLU A 6 -1.57 10.26 -5.89
C GLU A 6 -1.69 9.15 -4.84
N ASP A 7 -0.76 8.20 -4.88
CA ASP A 7 -0.68 7.07 -3.95
C ASP A 7 -0.37 7.58 -2.54
N ARG A 8 0.58 8.52 -2.43
CA ARG A 8 0.91 9.17 -1.15
C ARG A 8 -0.28 9.91 -0.55
N LYS A 9 -1.05 10.65 -1.36
CA LYS A 9 -2.28 11.34 -0.90
C LYS A 9 -3.32 10.33 -0.42
N TYR A 10 -3.50 9.21 -1.11
CA TYR A 10 -4.46 8.19 -0.71
C TYR A 10 -4.04 7.53 0.62
N ILE A 11 -2.77 7.13 0.74
CA ILE A 11 -2.20 6.56 1.96
C ILE A 11 -2.35 7.53 3.14
N THR A 12 -2.06 8.83 2.93
CA THR A 12 -2.14 9.83 4.00
C THR A 12 -3.55 9.99 4.56
N ASN A 13 -4.57 9.92 3.70
CA ASN A 13 -5.96 10.06 4.11
C ASN A 13 -6.56 8.77 4.69
N ASN A 14 -6.13 7.59 4.24
CA ASN A 14 -6.79 6.32 4.57
C ASN A 14 -5.97 5.39 5.49
N ILE A 15 -4.64 5.52 5.47
CA ILE A 15 -3.68 4.64 6.15
C ILE A 15 -2.63 5.50 6.89
N PRO A 16 -3.02 6.28 7.91
CA PRO A 16 -2.11 7.19 8.60
C PRO A 16 -0.94 6.48 9.27
N GLU A 17 -1.08 5.19 9.62
CA GLU A 17 0.01 4.38 10.17
C GLU A 17 1.16 4.21 9.16
N ALA A 18 0.86 4.07 7.86
CA ALA A 18 1.89 3.94 6.82
C ALA A 18 2.68 5.25 6.65
N VAL A 19 2.07 6.40 6.87
CA VAL A 19 2.74 7.72 6.77
C VAL A 19 3.95 7.81 7.70
N ASN A 20 3.87 7.22 8.89
CA ASN A 20 4.99 7.21 9.84
C ASN A 20 6.21 6.44 9.29
N PHE A 21 5.98 5.35 8.55
CA PHE A 21 7.05 4.54 7.96
C PHE A 21 7.58 5.17 6.67
N ILE A 22 6.70 5.80 5.89
CA ILE A 22 7.07 6.62 4.72
C ILE A 22 8.04 7.73 5.12
N ASN A 23 7.70 8.49 6.17
CA ASN A 23 8.55 9.59 6.64
C ASN A 23 9.89 9.14 7.23
N ARG A 24 10.02 7.86 7.61
CA ARG A 24 11.25 7.24 8.11
C ARG A 24 12.05 6.54 7.02
N ASP A 25 11.63 6.67 5.76
CA ASP A 25 12.18 5.98 4.61
C ASP A 25 12.24 4.44 4.77
N ASN A 26 11.30 3.86 5.53
CA ASN A 26 11.27 2.43 5.79
C ASN A 26 10.29 1.73 4.83
N LEU A 27 10.83 1.22 3.72
CA LEU A 27 10.06 0.55 2.66
C LEU A 27 9.36 -0.72 3.18
N ASP A 28 10.08 -1.62 3.84
CA ASP A 28 9.55 -2.89 4.34
C ASP A 28 8.34 -2.68 5.26
N MET A 29 8.45 -1.77 6.22
CA MET A 29 7.36 -1.48 7.14
C MET A 29 6.21 -0.75 6.45
N THR A 30 6.48 0.12 5.48
CA THR A 30 5.44 0.76 4.65
C THR A 30 4.61 -0.29 3.93
N LEU A 31 5.26 -1.20 3.20
CA LEU A 31 4.61 -2.28 2.47
C LEU A 31 3.82 -3.20 3.42
N ARG A 32 4.41 -3.55 4.56
CA ARG A 32 3.75 -4.39 5.57
C ARG A 32 2.48 -3.78 6.14
N VAL A 33 2.47 -2.46 6.39
CA VAL A 33 1.28 -1.76 6.90
C VAL A 33 0.20 -1.69 5.82
N ILE A 34 0.58 -1.39 4.58
CA ILE A 34 -0.34 -1.38 3.44
C ILE A 34 -0.97 -2.76 3.25
N TYR A 35 -0.18 -3.83 3.28
CA TYR A 35 -0.67 -5.20 3.19
C TYR A 35 -1.65 -5.55 4.32
N LYS A 36 -1.33 -5.20 5.57
CA LYS A 36 -2.25 -5.38 6.71
C LYS A 36 -3.56 -4.59 6.55
N PHE A 37 -3.52 -3.44 5.90
CA PHE A 37 -4.73 -2.68 5.61
C PHE A 37 -5.62 -3.41 4.61
N ILE A 38 -5.02 -3.99 3.57
CA ILE A 38 -5.73 -4.83 2.59
C ILE A 38 -6.34 -6.06 3.27
N ASP A 39 -5.56 -6.77 4.10
CA ASP A 39 -6.04 -7.92 4.88
C ASP A 39 -7.28 -7.59 5.73
N ARG A 40 -7.28 -6.41 6.37
CA ARG A 40 -8.37 -6.01 7.28
C ARG A 40 -9.58 -5.39 6.59
N LYS A 41 -9.37 -4.64 5.51
CA LYS A 41 -10.41 -3.78 4.91
C LYS A 41 -10.55 -3.93 3.40
N GLY A 42 -9.67 -4.69 2.76
CA GLY A 42 -9.61 -4.83 1.31
C GLY A 42 -10.50 -5.93 0.74
N PHE A 43 -11.11 -6.76 1.58
CA PHE A 43 -11.90 -7.91 1.12
C PHE A 43 -13.41 -7.68 1.24
N VAL A 44 -14.18 -8.27 0.32
CA VAL A 44 -15.65 -8.29 0.36
C VAL A 44 -16.08 -9.39 1.34
N GLY A 45 -16.63 -9.03 2.49
CA GLY A 45 -17.33 -10.01 3.34
C GLY A 45 -18.65 -10.46 2.70
N PRO A 46 -19.18 -11.65 3.05
CA PRO A 46 -18.72 -12.56 4.11
C PRO A 46 -17.76 -13.67 3.66
N ASP A 47 -17.57 -13.90 2.36
CA ASP A 47 -16.71 -14.99 1.85
C ASP A 47 -15.23 -14.58 1.77
N TYR A 48 -14.91 -13.28 1.78
CA TYR A 48 -13.54 -12.73 1.77
C TYR A 48 -12.65 -13.26 0.62
N GLU A 49 -13.23 -13.81 -0.44
CA GLU A 49 -12.50 -14.37 -1.59
C GLU A 49 -12.10 -13.28 -2.60
N ASP A 50 -12.82 -12.16 -2.63
CA ASP A 50 -12.64 -11.07 -3.58
C ASP A 50 -12.21 -9.77 -2.91
N TYR A 51 -11.30 -9.04 -3.58
CA TYR A 51 -11.00 -7.68 -3.19
C TYR A 51 -12.17 -6.74 -3.51
N ASN A 52 -12.57 -5.97 -2.50
CA ASN A 52 -13.49 -4.86 -2.67
C ASN A 52 -12.79 -3.68 -3.39
N GLU A 53 -13.52 -2.61 -3.69
CA GLU A 53 -12.97 -1.45 -4.40
C GLU A 53 -11.76 -0.84 -3.67
N ILE A 54 -11.79 -0.79 -2.34
CA ILE A 54 -10.69 -0.30 -1.52
C ILE A 54 -9.49 -1.25 -1.63
N GLY A 55 -9.71 -2.56 -1.50
CA GLY A 55 -8.64 -3.56 -1.61
C GLY A 55 -7.95 -3.52 -2.97
N ARG A 56 -8.70 -3.47 -4.06
CA ARG A 56 -8.14 -3.35 -5.42
C ARG A 56 -7.32 -2.08 -5.59
N ARG A 57 -7.80 -0.96 -5.05
CA ARG A 57 -7.09 0.32 -5.13
C ARG A 57 -5.80 0.31 -4.30
N VAL A 58 -5.86 -0.22 -3.08
CA VAL A 58 -4.68 -0.28 -2.19
C VAL A 58 -3.67 -1.33 -2.66
N GLN A 59 -4.12 -2.42 -3.27
CA GLN A 59 -3.23 -3.40 -3.92
C GLN A 59 -2.43 -2.75 -5.06
N ARG A 60 -3.07 -1.94 -5.92
CA ARG A 60 -2.34 -1.20 -6.96
C ARG A 60 -1.29 -0.24 -6.39
N ILE A 61 -1.61 0.42 -5.28
CA ILE A 61 -0.65 1.29 -4.57
C ILE A 61 0.53 0.47 -4.04
N TYR A 62 0.25 -0.71 -3.47
CA TYR A 62 1.29 -1.63 -3.01
C TYR A 62 2.22 -2.05 -4.15
N ASP A 63 1.64 -2.49 -5.27
CA ASP A 63 2.39 -2.90 -6.46
C ASP A 63 3.26 -1.76 -6.99
N HIS A 64 2.71 -0.55 -7.19
CA HIS A 64 3.51 0.59 -7.64
C HIS A 64 4.72 0.86 -6.72
N ILE A 65 4.51 0.89 -5.39
CA ILE A 65 5.60 1.13 -4.44
C ILE A 65 6.64 0.01 -4.52
N TYR A 66 6.21 -1.24 -4.68
CA TYR A 66 7.13 -2.37 -4.81
C TYR A 66 7.92 -2.31 -6.11
N GLU A 67 7.24 -2.10 -7.26
CA GLU A 67 7.86 -1.97 -8.58
C GLU A 67 8.88 -0.82 -8.58
N ASP A 68 8.46 0.39 -8.20
CA ASP A 68 9.27 1.62 -8.25
C ASP A 68 10.48 1.59 -7.28
N ASN A 69 10.53 0.69 -6.28
CA ASN A 69 11.62 0.65 -5.27
C ASN A 69 12.41 -0.66 -5.21
N VAL A 70 11.82 -1.78 -5.63
CA VAL A 70 12.42 -3.10 -5.53
C VAL A 70 12.78 -3.62 -6.91
N LEU A 71 11.88 -3.51 -7.90
CA LEU A 71 12.14 -4.02 -9.25
C LEU A 71 12.93 -3.02 -10.10
N ASP A 72 12.59 -1.74 -10.08
CA ASP A 72 13.32 -0.66 -10.78
C ASP A 72 14.70 -0.37 -10.15
N ALA A 73 14.97 -0.90 -8.95
CA ALA A 73 16.28 -0.78 -8.30
C ALA A 73 17.30 -1.83 -8.78
N GLU A 74 16.88 -2.80 -9.62
CA GLU A 74 17.74 -3.87 -10.16
C GLU A 74 18.21 -3.63 -11.62
N GLU A 75 17.89 -2.49 -12.25
CA GLU A 75 18.48 -2.03 -13.54
C GLU A 75 19.65 -1.04 -13.33
#